data_AF-A0A151T2W7-F1
#
_entry.id   AF-A0A151T2W7-F1
#
_cell.length_a   1.000
_cell.length_b   1.000
_cell.length_c   1.000
_cell.angle_alpha   90.00
_cell.angle_beta   90.00
_cell.angle_gamma   90.00
#
_symmetry.space_group_name_H-M   'P 1'
#
loop_
_entity.id
_entity.type
_entity.pdbx_description
1 polymer ?
#
loop_
_entity_poly.entity_id
_entity_poly.type
_entity_poly.pdbx_seq_one_letter_code
_entity_poly.pdbx_strand_id
1 'polypeptide(L)' 'DLLRACVLDRLGSWEEVLPLVEFTYNNSYHASIGMEPFEALYGRSCRTPLCWYQEGESVVVGLELVLQTTKMVRQI' A
#
# COMPACT_ATOMS: atom_id res chain seq x y z
N ASP A 1 9.26 11.00 10.76
CA ASP A 1 10.27 10.02 11.18
C ASP A 1 9.52 8.79 11.68
N LEU A 2 9.41 7.77 10.84
CA LEU A 2 8.52 6.63 11.05
C LEU A 2 9.00 5.74 12.21
N LEU A 3 10.30 5.48 12.27
CA LEU A 3 10.90 4.71 13.36
C LEU A 3 10.68 5.41 14.72
N ARG A 4 10.94 6.71 14.77
CA ARG A 4 10.70 7.49 16.00
C ARG A 4 9.24 7.46 16.42
N ALA A 5 8.31 7.60 15.48
CA ALA A 5 6.88 7.50 15.79
C ALA A 5 6.52 6.12 16.36
N CYS A 6 6.96 5.03 15.72
CA CYS A 6 6.68 3.67 16.18
C CYS A 6 7.24 3.38 17.59
N VAL A 7 8.45 3.86 17.88
CA VAL A 7 9.07 3.70 19.21
C VAL A 7 8.32 4.53 20.26
N LEU A 8 7.86 5.74 19.93
CA LEU A 8 7.10 6.60 20.83
C LEU A 8 5.68 6.05 21.09
N ASP A 9 5.04 5.48 20.08
CA ASP A 9 3.70 4.86 20.16
C ASP A 9 3.71 3.48 20.83
N ARG A 10 4.88 3.03 21.33
CA ARG A 10 5.06 1.77 22.06
C ARG A 10 4.64 0.53 21.24
N LEU A 11 4.81 0.58 19.92
CA LEU A 11 4.51 -0.55 19.02
C LEU A 11 5.49 -1.74 19.17
N GLY A 12 6.58 -1.56 19.92
CA GLY A 12 7.58 -2.58 20.20
C GLY A 12 8.94 -1.95 20.53
N SER A 13 9.92 -2.78 20.82
CA SER A 13 11.32 -2.34 20.82
C SER A 13 11.75 -1.90 19.42
N TRP A 14 12.84 -1.13 19.30
CA TRP A 14 13.34 -0.69 18.00
C TRP A 14 13.61 -1.87 17.05
N GLU A 15 14.09 -2.99 17.59
CA GLU A 15 14.39 -4.23 16.84
C GLU A 15 13.12 -4.88 16.30
N GLU A 16 12.04 -4.87 17.09
CA GLU A 16 10.74 -5.44 16.69
C GLU A 16 10.09 -4.65 15.56
N VAL A 17 10.20 -3.31 15.59
CA VAL A 17 9.54 -2.45 14.62
C VAL A 17 10.38 -2.17 13.37
N LEU A 18 11.69 -2.38 13.43
CA LEU A 18 12.60 -2.04 12.34
C LEU A 18 12.23 -2.75 11.01
N PRO A 19 11.92 -4.06 10.98
CA PRO A 19 11.54 -4.73 9.73
C PRO A 19 10.29 -4.11 9.09
N LEU A 20 9.31 -3.70 9.90
CA LEU A 20 8.08 -3.06 9.41
C LEU A 20 8.35 -1.64 8.91
N VAL A 21 9.20 -0.89 9.59
CA VAL A 21 9.60 0.46 9.18
C VAL A 21 10.39 0.43 7.87
N GLU A 22 11.34 -0.49 7.74
CA GLU A 22 12.09 -0.68 6.51
C GLU A 22 11.18 -1.11 5.37
N PHE A 23 10.27 -2.05 5.63
CA PHE A 23 9.29 -2.49 4.64
C PHE A 23 8.41 -1.33 4.17
N THR A 24 7.85 -0.55 5.09
CA THR A 24 6.98 0.59 4.73
C THR A 24 7.74 1.67 3.98
N TYR A 25 8.99 1.97 4.37
CA TYR A 25 9.84 2.91 3.66
C TYR A 25 10.14 2.46 2.22
N ASN A 26 10.56 1.21 2.03
CA ASN A 26 10.92 0.69 0.70
C ASN A 26 9.73 0.57 -0.27
N ASN A 27 8.51 0.49 0.27
CA ASN A 27 7.27 0.35 -0.51
C ASN A 27 6.41 1.62 -0.52
N SER A 28 6.95 2.76 -0.07
CA SER A 28 6.26 4.05 -0.15
C SER A 28 6.79 4.87 -1.32
N TYR A 29 5.91 5.66 -1.91
CA TYR A 29 6.27 6.56 -3.00
C TYR A 29 7.33 7.58 -2.57
N HIS A 30 8.44 7.63 -3.30
CA HIS A 30 9.50 8.59 -3.06
C HIS A 30 9.54 9.64 -4.17
N ALA A 31 9.19 10.88 -3.82
CA ALA A 31 9.09 11.98 -4.78
C ALA A 31 10.40 12.30 -5.53
N SER A 32 11.56 12.00 -4.94
CA SER A 32 12.87 12.22 -5.58
C SER A 32 13.18 11.24 -6.71
N ILE A 33 12.68 10.01 -6.62
CA ILE A 33 12.85 8.96 -7.65
C ILE A 33 11.59 8.77 -8.49
N GLY A 34 10.46 9.33 -8.07
CA GLY A 34 9.19 9.28 -8.78
C GLY A 34 8.46 7.93 -8.71
N MET A 35 8.90 7.01 -7.85
CA MET A 35 8.34 5.67 -7.65
C MET A 35 8.72 5.12 -6.27
N GLU A 36 8.33 3.89 -5.95
CA GLU A 36 8.75 3.19 -4.74
C GLU A 36 10.17 2.62 -4.90
N PRO A 37 11.07 2.69 -3.90
CA PRO A 37 12.41 2.09 -3.98
C PRO A 37 12.40 0.60 -4.35
N PHE A 38 11.43 -0.16 -3.83
CA PHE A 38 11.25 -1.57 -4.18
C PHE A 38 10.96 -1.75 -5.68
N GLU A 39 10.06 -0.93 -6.22
CA GLU A 39 9.73 -0.94 -7.64
C GLU A 39 10.95 -0.58 -8.50
N ALA A 40 11.72 0.44 -8.10
CA ALA A 40 12.94 0.82 -8.79
C ALA A 40 13.98 -0.32 -8.82
N LEU A 41 14.07 -1.12 -7.75
CA LEU A 41 15.04 -2.20 -7.62
C LEU A 41 14.62 -3.47 -8.36
N TYR A 42 13.34 -3.84 -8.29
CA TYR A 42 12.85 -5.13 -8.80
C TYR A 42 12.02 -5.01 -10.08
N GLY A 43 11.69 -3.79 -10.51
CA GLY A 43 10.85 -3.55 -11.69
C GLY A 43 9.39 -3.98 -11.54
N ARG A 44 8.92 -4.19 -10.31
CA ARG A 44 7.54 -4.61 -10.00
C ARG A 44 7.10 -4.07 -8.64
N SER A 45 5.81 -3.85 -8.46
CA SER A 45 5.25 -3.46 -7.16
C SER A 45 5.38 -4.58 -6.13
N CYS A 46 5.51 -4.21 -4.85
CA CYS A 46 5.58 -5.18 -3.78
C CYS A 46 4.25 -5.90 -3.57
N ARG A 47 4.31 -7.22 -3.39
CA ARG A 47 3.14 -8.04 -3.09
C ARG A 47 3.07 -8.24 -1.59
N THR A 48 2.06 -7.66 -0.98
CA THR A 48 1.82 -7.80 0.46
C THR A 48 0.61 -8.72 0.65
N PRO A 49 0.51 -9.47 1.77
CA PRO A 49 -0.69 -10.26 2.06
C PRO A 49 -2.00 -9.44 2.03
N LEU A 50 -1.89 -8.12 2.23
CA LEU A 50 -3.01 -7.17 2.26
C LEU A 50 -3.29 -6.50 0.90
N CYS A 51 -2.34 -6.54 -0.04
CA CYS A 51 -2.46 -5.99 -1.39
C CYS A 51 -1.93 -7.02 -2.40
N TRP A 52 -2.76 -8.02 -2.66
CA TRP A 52 -2.64 -8.86 -3.84
C TRP A 52 -3.34 -8.16 -4.99
N TYR A 53 -2.61 -7.29 -5.70
CA TYR A 53 -2.99 -6.94 -7.06
C TYR A 53 -2.28 -7.91 -8.00
N GLN A 54 -3.04 -8.71 -8.76
CA GLN A 54 -2.47 -9.51 -9.82
C GLN A 54 -2.11 -8.54 -10.97
N GLU A 55 -0.87 -8.56 -11.45
CA GLU A 55 -0.48 -7.78 -12.64
C GLU A 55 -1.43 -8.15 -13.79
N GLY A 56 -2.29 -7.21 -14.21
CA GLY A 56 -3.34 -7.41 -15.21
C GLY A 56 -4.78 -7.35 -14.69
N GLU A 57 -5.01 -7.31 -13.38
CA GLU A 57 -6.33 -6.99 -12.84
C GLU A 57 -6.62 -5.50 -13.01
N SER A 58 -7.60 -5.18 -13.86
CA SER A 58 -8.11 -3.82 -13.94
C SER A 58 -8.75 -3.46 -12.60
N VAL A 59 -8.18 -2.50 -11.88
CA VAL A 59 -8.85 -1.84 -10.77
C VAL A 59 -10.18 -1.32 -11.32
N VAL A 60 -11.30 -1.93 -10.94
CA VAL A 60 -12.61 -1.30 -11.14
C VAL A 60 -12.58 -0.08 -10.23
N VAL A 61 -12.31 1.09 -10.84
CA VAL A 61 -12.24 2.37 -10.16
C VAL A 61 -13.52 2.53 -9.34
N GLY A 62 -13.40 2.99 -8.10
CA GLY A 62 -14.53 3.04 -7.15
C GLY A 62 -15.79 3.71 -7.71
N LEU A 63 -15.64 4.63 -8.67
CA LEU A 63 -16.75 5.23 -9.42
C LEU A 63 -17.61 4.21 -10.18
N GLU A 64 -17.01 3.25 -10.88
CA GLU A 64 -17.75 2.22 -11.62
C GLU A 64 -18.48 1.29 -10.63
N LEU A 65 -17.83 0.91 -9.53
CA LEU A 65 -18.47 0.11 -8.48
C LEU A 65 -19.65 0.85 -7.83
N VAL A 66 -19.50 2.15 -7.56
CA VAL A 66 -20.56 3.03 -7.03
C VAL A 66 -21.70 3.16 -8.03
N LEU A 67 -21.42 3.23 -9.34
CA LEU A 67 -22.43 3.35 -10.38
C LEU A 67 -23.22 2.05 -10.58
N GLN A 68 -22.54 0.90 -10.50
CA GLN A 68 -23.18 -0.42 -10.54
C GLN A 68 -24.05 -0.66 -9.30
N THR A 69 -23.54 -0.35 -8.12
CA THR A 69 -24.30 -0.50 -6.86
C THR A 69 -25.50 0.44 -6.81
N THR A 70 -25.36 1.71 -7.23
CA THR A 70 -26.50 2.65 -7.30
C THR A 70 -27.57 2.23 -8.31
N LYS A 71 -27.19 1.62 -9.44
CA LYS A 71 -28.16 1.02 -10.39
C LYS A 71 -28.89 -0.17 -9.77
N MET A 72 -28.18 -1.04 -9.06
CA MET A 72 -28.76 -2.23 -8.43
C MET A 72 -29.77 -1.86 -7.33
N VAL A 73 -29.47 -0.84 -6.53
CA VAL A 73 -30.38 -0.32 -5.49
C VAL A 73 -31.64 0.32 -6.09
N ARG A 74 -31.56 0.92 -7.28
CA ARG A 74 -32.74 1.50 -7.98
C ARG A 74 -33.64 0.46 -8.65
N GLN A 75 -33.20 -0.81 -8.74
CA GLN A 75 -33.98 -1.91 -9.32
C GLN A 75 -34.73 -2.74 -8.25
N ILE A 76 -34.58 -2.38 -6.97
CA ILE A 76 -35.38 -2.90 -5.84
C ILE A 76 -36.53 -1.92 -5.59
#